data_AF-A0A6C0CH70-F1
#
_entry.id   AF-A0A6C0CH70-F1
#
_cell.length_a   1.000
_cell.length_b   1.000
_cell.length_c   1.000
_cell.angle_alpha   90.00
_cell.angle_beta   90.00
_cell.angle_gamma   90.00
#
_symmetry.space_group_name_H-M   'P 1'
#
loop_
_entity.id
_entity.type
_entity.pdbx_description
1 polymer ?
#
loop_
_entity_poly.entity_id
_entity_poly.type
_entity_poly.pdbx_seq_one_letter_code
_entity_poly.pdbx_strand_id
1 'polypeptide(L)'
;MRFIAILLAASFYLAKALDKNTCGEIVPNNNCVSFSVGSGTGCDWMCQYCQDKLGSTNYYFTDGVCSYQQGGCTGNPIAGVTYTCCSN
;
A
#
# COMPACT_ATOMS: atom_id res chain seq x y z
N MET A 1 3.62 44.59 -42.52
CA MET A 1 2.83 43.34 -42.37
C MET A 1 3.62 42.31 -41.54
N ARG A 2 3.90 42.60 -40.26
CA ARG A 2 4.60 41.68 -39.32
C ARG A 2 3.86 41.50 -37.99
N PHE A 3 2.75 42.22 -37.80
CA PHE A 3 2.03 42.26 -36.53
C PHE A 3 0.88 41.23 -36.43
N ILE A 4 0.49 40.57 -37.54
CA ILE A 4 -0.56 39.55 -37.54
C ILE A 4 -0.02 38.17 -37.08
N ALA A 5 1.29 37.93 -37.22
CA ALA A 5 1.91 36.65 -36.86
C ALA A 5 2.03 36.42 -35.34
N ILE A 6 1.98 37.49 -34.53
CA ILE A 6 2.21 37.40 -33.07
C ILE A 6 0.92 36.99 -32.33
N LEU A 7 -0.26 37.35 -32.86
CA LEU A 7 -1.55 37.03 -32.24
C LEU A 7 -1.96 35.56 -32.39
N LEU A 8 -1.52 34.87 -33.46
CA LEU A 8 -1.77 33.44 -33.68
C LEU A 8 -0.85 32.52 -32.87
N ALA A 9 0.27 33.02 -32.36
CA ALA A 9 1.16 32.24 -31.49
C ALA A 9 0.66 32.17 -30.05
N ALA A 10 -0.06 33.19 -29.58
CA ALA A 10 -0.56 33.27 -28.20
C ALA A 10 -1.70 32.27 -27.90
N SER A 11 -2.46 31.85 -28.90
CA SER A 11 -3.60 30.92 -28.74
C SER A 11 -3.18 29.46 -28.53
N PHE A 12 -1.94 29.07 -28.82
CA PHE A 12 -1.47 27.69 -28.59
C PHE A 12 -0.96 27.44 -27.17
N TYR A 13 -0.71 28.48 -26.37
CA TYR A 13 -0.21 28.33 -25.00
C TYR A 13 -1.30 28.00 -23.97
N LEU A 14 -2.59 28.22 -24.26
CA LEU A 14 -3.67 27.86 -23.33
C LEU A 14 -4.09 26.38 -23.39
N ALA A 15 -3.61 25.59 -24.36
CA ALA A 15 -4.03 24.20 -24.53
C ALA A 15 -3.28 23.19 -23.63
N LYS A 16 -2.38 23.64 -22.74
CA LYS A 16 -1.46 22.75 -21.99
C LYS A 16 -1.74 22.64 -20.49
N ALA A 17 -2.73 23.35 -19.94
CA ALA A 17 -2.90 23.48 -18.49
C ALA A 17 -4.06 22.67 -17.87
N LEU A 18 -4.69 21.74 -18.60
CA LEU A 18 -5.69 20.86 -17.99
C LEU A 18 -5.64 19.43 -18.51
N ASP A 19 -4.43 18.91 -18.76
CA ASP A 19 -4.23 17.47 -18.60
C ASP A 19 -4.04 17.23 -17.09
N LYS A 20 -5.15 17.24 -16.35
CA LYS A 20 -5.20 16.51 -15.10
C LYS A 20 -5.58 15.08 -15.45
N ASN A 21 -4.67 14.39 -16.17
CA ASN A 21 -4.38 13.03 -15.78
C ASN A 21 -4.00 13.12 -14.30
N THR A 22 -5.01 13.01 -13.43
CA THR A 22 -4.82 12.18 -12.27
C THR A 22 -4.54 10.79 -12.85
N CYS A 23 -3.29 10.58 -13.29
CA CYS A 23 -2.64 9.32 -13.00
C CYS A 23 -2.90 9.20 -11.50
N GLY A 24 -3.94 8.43 -11.15
CA GLY A 24 -4.11 7.97 -9.81
C GLY A 24 -2.72 7.52 -9.46
N GLU A 25 -2.12 8.20 -8.48
CA GLU A 25 -0.94 7.68 -7.83
C GLU A 25 -1.25 6.20 -7.69
N ILE A 26 -0.42 5.34 -8.30
CA ILE A 26 -0.48 3.92 -8.00
C ILE A 26 0.02 3.87 -6.56
N VAL A 27 -0.85 4.26 -5.63
CA VAL A 27 -0.73 3.87 -4.25
C VAL A 27 -0.89 2.37 -4.38
N PRO A 28 0.18 1.58 -4.18
CA PRO A 28 -0.01 0.15 -4.12
C PRO A 28 -1.11 -0.05 -3.09
N ASN A 29 -2.25 -0.59 -3.53
CA ASN A 29 -3.30 -0.98 -2.61
C ASN A 29 -2.73 -2.22 -1.95
N ASN A 30 -1.86 -1.98 -0.97
CA ASN A 30 -1.25 -2.96 -0.10
C ASN A 30 -2.44 -3.65 0.55
N ASN A 31 -2.92 -4.74 -0.05
CA ASN A 31 -4.11 -5.43 0.40
C ASN A 31 -3.90 -5.71 1.88
N CYS A 32 -4.67 -5.05 2.75
CA CYS A 32 -4.52 -5.13 4.19
C CYS A 32 -5.63 -6.00 4.75
N VAL A 33 -5.30 -6.82 5.74
CA VAL A 33 -6.28 -7.57 6.53
C VAL A 33 -6.04 -7.33 8.00
N SER A 34 -7.12 -7.10 8.73
CA SER A 34 -7.11 -6.94 10.19
C SER A 34 -7.80 -8.13 10.84
N PHE A 35 -7.23 -8.63 11.93
CA PHE A 35 -7.76 -9.79 12.65
C PHE A 35 -7.39 -9.71 14.13
N SER A 36 -8.20 -10.32 14.98
CA SER A 36 -7.94 -10.38 16.42
C SER A 36 -7.26 -11.68 16.80
N VAL A 37 -6.23 -11.57 17.63
CA VAL A 37 -5.47 -12.71 18.15
C VAL A 37 -6.14 -13.22 19.44
N GLY A 38 -6.44 -14.51 19.52
CA GLY A 38 -6.97 -15.16 20.72
C GLY A 38 -5.88 -15.77 21.61
N SER A 39 -6.28 -16.35 22.74
CA SER A 39 -5.39 -17.17 23.56
C SER A 39 -5.02 -18.45 22.79
N GLY A 40 -3.75 -18.61 22.43
CA GLY A 40 -3.25 -19.76 21.66
C GLY A 40 -2.87 -19.44 20.21
N THR A 41 -3.13 -18.23 19.73
CA THR A 41 -2.58 -17.71 18.46
C THR A 41 -1.31 -16.91 18.73
N GLY A 42 -0.23 -17.22 18.01
CA GLY A 42 1.07 -16.53 18.10
C GLY A 42 1.51 -16.00 16.74
N CYS A 43 2.75 -15.49 16.64
CA CYS A 43 3.26 -14.94 15.38
C CYS A 43 3.25 -15.95 14.24
N ASP A 44 3.55 -17.22 14.48
CA ASP A 44 3.47 -18.25 13.43
C ASP A 44 2.08 -18.31 12.78
N TRP A 45 1.03 -18.30 13.63
CA TRP A 45 -0.35 -18.28 13.14
C TRP A 45 -0.66 -16.98 12.40
N MET A 46 -0.26 -15.83 12.95
CA MET A 46 -0.50 -14.53 12.31
C MET A 46 0.14 -14.47 10.92
N CYS A 47 1.35 -14.98 10.80
CA CYS A 47 2.10 -14.97 9.56
C CYS A 47 1.52 -15.90 8.51
N GLN A 48 1.06 -17.08 8.93
CA GLN A 48 0.35 -17.97 8.04
C GLN A 48 -1.00 -17.38 7.62
N TYR A 49 -1.75 -16.79 8.54
CA TYR A 49 -3.01 -16.10 8.25
C TYR A 49 -2.83 -14.99 7.21
N CYS A 50 -1.82 -14.13 7.39
CA CYS A 50 -1.51 -13.07 6.43
C CYS A 50 -1.13 -13.63 5.07
N GLN A 51 -0.29 -14.66 5.03
CA GLN A 51 0.12 -15.30 3.78
C GLN A 51 -1.07 -15.90 3.01
N ASP A 52 -1.98 -16.56 3.73
CA ASP A 52 -3.18 -17.17 3.15
C ASP A 52 -4.20 -16.13 2.67
N LYS A 53 -4.41 -15.06 3.43
CA LYS A 53 -5.39 -14.01 3.09
C LYS A 53 -4.91 -13.08 2.00
N LEU A 54 -3.60 -12.81 1.95
CA LEU A 54 -3.00 -11.92 0.96
C LEU A 54 -2.55 -12.70 -0.29
N GLY A 55 -2.42 -14.02 -0.21
CA GLY A 55 -1.90 -14.85 -1.29
C GLY A 55 -0.44 -14.55 -1.62
N SER A 56 0.31 -13.96 -0.68
CA SER A 56 1.66 -13.46 -0.87
C SER A 56 2.49 -13.70 0.37
N THR A 57 3.77 -14.07 0.21
CA THR A 57 4.77 -14.12 1.28
C THR A 57 5.42 -12.76 1.53
N ASN A 58 5.18 -11.79 0.63
CA ASN A 58 5.71 -10.44 0.70
C ASN A 58 4.71 -9.51 1.39
N TYR A 59 4.67 -9.54 2.72
CA TYR A 59 3.80 -8.68 3.53
C TYR A 59 4.55 -8.14 4.76
N TYR A 60 3.97 -7.15 5.41
CA TYR A 60 4.46 -6.59 6.66
C TYR A 60 3.32 -6.43 7.66
N PHE A 61 3.66 -6.45 8.95
CA PHE A 61 2.74 -6.06 10.01
C PHE A 61 2.90 -4.57 10.30
N THR A 62 1.79 -3.84 10.39
CA THR A 62 1.81 -2.40 10.66
C THR A 62 2.34 -2.08 12.06
N ASP A 63 2.12 -3.00 13.00
CA ASP A 63 2.42 -2.81 14.42
C ASP A 63 3.82 -3.30 14.80
N GLY A 64 4.53 -3.99 13.89
CA GLY A 64 5.88 -4.52 14.13
C GLY A 64 5.98 -5.63 15.19
N VAL A 65 4.85 -6.11 15.71
CA VAL A 65 4.80 -7.09 16.81
C VAL A 65 5.27 -8.49 16.38
N CYS A 66 4.98 -8.84 15.13
CA CYS A 66 5.46 -10.06 14.49
C CYS A 66 6.28 -9.70 13.26
N SER A 67 7.37 -10.43 13.05
CA SER A 67 8.23 -10.26 11.87
C SER A 67 8.63 -11.62 11.33
N TYR A 68 8.60 -11.76 10.00
CA TYR A 68 9.07 -12.98 9.35
C TYR A 68 10.59 -12.94 9.29
N GLN A 69 11.24 -13.93 9.92
CA GLN A 69 12.69 -14.08 9.94
C GLN A 69 13.07 -15.42 9.29
N GLN A 70 14.35 -15.59 8.94
CA GLN A 70 14.84 -16.84 8.40
C GLN A 70 14.71 -17.95 9.46
N GLY A 71 13.68 -18.79 9.33
CA GLY A 71 13.36 -19.84 10.30
C GLY A 71 11.94 -19.78 10.88
N GLY A 72 11.17 -18.74 10.60
CA GLY A 72 9.77 -18.64 11.03
C GLY A 72 9.39 -17.23 11.47
N CYS A 73 8.18 -17.10 12.01
CA CYS A 73 7.69 -15.80 12.45
C CYS A 73 7.93 -15.58 13.94
N THR A 74 8.63 -14.49 14.25
CA THR A 74 9.10 -14.19 15.60
C THR A 74 8.48 -12.91 16.14
N GLY A 75 8.18 -12.93 17.43
CA GLY A 75 7.51 -11.84 18.16
C GLY A 75 6.58 -12.38 19.24
N ASN A 76 5.86 -11.48 19.91
CA ASN A 76 4.94 -11.86 20.98
C ASN A 76 3.65 -11.02 20.92
N PRO A 77 2.63 -11.47 20.16
CA PRO A 77 1.36 -10.77 20.08
C PRO A 77 0.54 -10.98 21.35
N ILE A 78 -0.23 -9.95 21.69
CA ILE A 78 -1.07 -9.91 22.87
C ILE A 78 -2.46 -10.44 22.48
N ALA A 79 -2.94 -11.43 23.21
CA ALA A 79 -4.30 -11.92 23.03
C ALA A 79 -5.34 -10.81 23.31
N GLY A 80 -6.39 -10.75 22.49
CA GLY A 80 -7.42 -9.71 22.53
C GLY A 80 -7.09 -8.45 21.72
N VAL A 81 -5.88 -8.35 21.14
CA VAL A 81 -5.50 -7.22 20.29
C VAL A 81 -5.78 -7.54 18.82
N THR A 82 -6.25 -6.53 18.10
CA THR A 82 -6.38 -6.56 16.64
C THR A 82 -5.07 -6.12 16.00
N TYR A 83 -4.55 -6.95 15.12
CA TYR A 83 -3.37 -6.67 14.32
C TYR A 83 -3.73 -6.51 12.86
N THR A 84 -2.91 -5.75 12.14
CA THR A 84 -3.07 -5.57 10.70
C THR A 84 -1.78 -5.98 9.98
N CYS A 85 -1.94 -6.74 8.91
CA CYS A 85 -0.87 -6.99 7.95
C CYS A 85 -1.31 -6.60 6.55
N CYS A 86 -0.36 -6.12 5.77
CA CYS A 86 -0.59 -5.65 4.42
C CYS A 86 0.45 -6.26 3.47
N SER A 87 0.04 -6.56 2.25
CA SER A 87 1.01 -6.90 1.19
C SER A 87 1.96 -5.73 1.00
N ASN A 88 3.25 -5.99 0.79
CA ASN A 88 4.14 -5.00 0.21
C ASN A 88 3.80 -4.75 -1.26
#